data_AF-A0A1E4RD01-F1
#
_entry.id   AF-A0A1E4RD01-F1
#
_cell.length_a   1.000
_cell.length_b   1.000
_cell.length_c   1.000
_cell.angle_alpha   90.00
_cell.angle_beta   90.00
_cell.angle_gamma   90.00
#
_symmetry.space_group_name_H-M   'P 1'
#
loop_
_entity.id
_entity.type
_entity.pdbx_description
1 polymer ?
#
loop_
_entity_poly.entity_id
_entity_poly.type
_entity_poly.pdbx_seq_one_letter_code
_entity_poly.pdbx_strand_id
1 'polypeptide(L)'
;MMSRGWLVLALVAVIALVSADDMNMDMGEPVEFHPVNAGSKSFHMVVSAAVLLVLSSISACLAMANRVHVSLVLQFVSTGYSVFESLFLDFPDSDNHENRTSKGTSWFLSLLLGLTVFVGSFINGSNAIINKFYPHLQSRGEYGVSYKIYKVCSILTVLTGWVRVCLAPIALFGFCYGKHTGQCIAHGIMGSSFIFYGFILALVLVVPWIRNHHLHNPSSRSQEFYDSSIMCLWGIVNTFTEHRWGREGWSHGDYQHTAMGIIWWCGGLLGMWLTRKNNVRSFIPAFLLIFTGYAMSQHAQHLEISTKVHALFGIVLMGAGVTRIIEISIVLQDLASSTSGKILSFQHLPPLCLVLSGILFMSANEEQLILVKDLGADHSAYIMVVVGAGFMIYLWMIILLSFYLRLVGYNENGELSQQSYHQVSSNEAQEFELSDLSDHEERTP
;
A
#
# COMPACT_ATOMS: atom_id res chain seq x y z
N MET A 1 -28.28 21.42 -12.83
CA MET A 1 -29.01 20.20 -12.40
C MET A 1 -28.82 19.05 -13.39
N MET A 2 -27.57 18.71 -13.75
CA MET A 2 -27.26 17.71 -14.79
C MET A 2 -26.36 16.58 -14.25
N SER A 3 -26.39 16.27 -12.95
CA SER A 3 -25.23 15.68 -12.27
C SER A 3 -25.43 14.36 -11.51
N ARG A 4 -26.53 13.62 -11.70
CA ARG A 4 -26.71 12.31 -11.02
C ARG A 4 -27.11 11.14 -11.94
N GLY A 5 -27.85 11.41 -13.03
CA GLY A 5 -28.32 10.35 -13.94
C GLY A 5 -27.20 9.61 -14.70
N TRP A 6 -26.18 10.33 -15.15
CA TRP A 6 -25.06 9.74 -15.90
C TRP A 6 -24.11 8.89 -15.04
N LEU A 7 -23.94 9.26 -13.77
CA LEU A 7 -23.19 8.46 -12.79
C LEU A 7 -23.87 7.11 -12.54
N VAL A 8 -25.20 7.12 -12.41
CA VAL A 8 -26.00 5.89 -12.26
C VAL A 8 -25.93 5.03 -13.52
N LEU A 9 -26.02 5.62 -14.71
CA LEU A 9 -25.92 4.88 -15.98
C LEU A 9 -24.53 4.27 -16.21
N ALA A 10 -23.45 4.97 -15.84
CA ALA A 10 -22.08 4.44 -15.93
C ALA A 10 -21.83 3.31 -14.91
N LEU A 11 -22.36 3.45 -13.68
CA LEU A 11 -22.31 2.39 -12.66
C LEU A 11 -23.13 1.16 -13.05
N VAL A 12 -24.33 1.36 -13.62
CA VAL A 12 -25.21 0.28 -14.09
C VAL A 12 -24.58 -0.45 -15.29
N ALA A 13 -23.88 0.26 -16.19
CA ALA A 13 -23.19 -0.37 -17.32
C ALA A 13 -21.99 -1.25 -16.89
N VAL A 14 -21.30 -0.93 -15.78
CA VAL A 14 -20.23 -1.76 -15.22
C VAL A 14 -20.80 -3.00 -14.51
N ILE A 15 -21.97 -2.89 -13.87
CA ILE A 15 -22.65 -4.01 -13.20
C ILE A 15 -23.32 -4.96 -14.21
N ALA A 16 -23.77 -4.45 -15.36
CA ALA A 16 -24.49 -5.22 -16.38
C ALA A 16 -23.62 -6.22 -17.19
N LEU A 17 -22.32 -6.35 -16.90
CA LEU A 17 -21.41 -7.30 -17.57
C LEU A 17 -21.18 -8.60 -16.80
N VAL A 18 -21.86 -8.83 -15.67
CA VAL A 18 -21.87 -10.15 -15.03
C VAL A 18 -22.87 -11.03 -15.78
N SER A 19 -22.41 -11.68 -16.86
CA SER A 19 -23.11 -12.82 -17.44
C SER A 19 -23.26 -13.88 -16.34
N ALA A 20 -24.50 -14.24 -16.03
CA ALA A 20 -24.82 -15.37 -15.18
C ALA A 20 -24.43 -16.65 -15.92
N ASP A 21 -23.18 -17.06 -15.80
CA ASP A 21 -22.74 -18.40 -16.19
C ASP A 21 -23.11 -19.40 -15.09
N ASP A 22 -23.48 -20.60 -15.52
CA ASP A 22 -23.98 -21.72 -14.71
C ASP A 22 -23.24 -21.87 -13.37
N MET A 23 -23.99 -21.85 -12.26
CA MET A 23 -23.48 -22.02 -10.89
C MET A 23 -23.30 -23.50 -10.50
N ASN A 24 -22.94 -24.36 -11.45
CA ASN A 24 -22.73 -25.78 -11.19
C ASN A 24 -21.24 -26.07 -11.01
N MET A 25 -20.70 -25.75 -9.84
CA MET A 25 -19.41 -26.30 -9.43
C MET A 25 -19.61 -27.71 -8.88
N ASP A 26 -18.87 -28.67 -9.43
CA ASP A 26 -18.77 -30.02 -8.88
C ASP A 26 -17.96 -29.99 -7.58
N MET A 27 -18.69 -29.79 -6.48
CA MET A 27 -18.17 -29.83 -5.12
C MET A 27 -18.28 -31.29 -4.67
N GLY A 28 -17.21 -32.06 -4.84
CA GLY A 28 -17.08 -33.38 -4.23
C GLY A 28 -17.24 -33.32 -2.70
N GLU A 29 -17.22 -34.48 -2.03
CA GLU A 29 -17.29 -34.47 -0.57
C GLU A 29 -16.15 -33.66 0.04
N PRO A 30 -16.42 -32.79 1.04
CA PRO A 30 -15.38 -32.01 1.71
C PRO A 30 -14.30 -32.92 2.28
N VAL A 31 -13.04 -32.56 2.05
CA VAL A 31 -11.90 -33.28 2.63
C VAL A 31 -11.67 -32.76 4.04
N GLU A 32 -11.63 -33.65 5.03
CA GLU A 32 -11.28 -33.26 6.39
C GLU A 32 -9.81 -32.81 6.45
N PHE A 33 -9.60 -31.52 6.68
CA PHE A 33 -8.28 -30.94 6.90
C PHE A 33 -7.92 -30.99 8.39
N HIS A 34 -6.85 -31.71 8.74
CA HIS A 34 -6.36 -31.87 10.11
C HIS A 34 -5.04 -31.09 10.32
N PRO A 35 -5.10 -29.76 10.55
CA PRO A 35 -3.89 -28.96 10.72
C PRO A 35 -3.15 -29.25 12.01
N VAL A 36 -1.84 -29.44 11.90
CA VAL A 36 -0.95 -29.59 13.07
C VAL A 36 -0.88 -28.27 13.84
N ASN A 37 -1.29 -28.28 15.11
CA ASN A 37 -1.22 -27.13 16.02
C ASN A 37 -1.91 -25.85 15.51
N ALA A 38 -3.07 -25.98 14.83
CA ALA A 38 -3.79 -24.85 14.25
C ALA A 38 -4.02 -23.67 15.22
N GLY A 39 -4.39 -23.94 16.47
CA GLY A 39 -4.66 -22.88 17.45
C GLY A 39 -3.44 -22.02 17.74
N SER A 40 -2.28 -22.63 18.02
CA SER A 40 -1.06 -21.88 18.33
C SER A 40 -0.48 -21.21 17.08
N LYS A 41 -0.56 -21.84 15.91
CA LYS A 41 -0.09 -21.25 14.65
C LYS A 41 -0.93 -20.06 14.22
N SER A 42 -2.25 -20.14 14.32
CA SER A 42 -3.15 -19.02 14.06
C SER A 42 -2.95 -17.87 15.06
N PHE A 43 -2.77 -18.19 16.34
CA PHE A 43 -2.42 -17.18 17.34
C PHE A 43 -1.11 -16.47 17.00
N HIS A 44 -0.06 -17.24 16.66
CA HIS A 44 1.22 -16.69 16.22
C HIS A 44 1.06 -15.75 15.01
N MET A 45 0.32 -16.17 13.98
CA MET A 45 0.03 -15.34 12.80
C MET A 45 -0.65 -14.01 13.18
N VAL A 46 -1.66 -14.05 14.06
CA VAL A 46 -2.36 -12.85 14.53
C VAL A 46 -1.43 -11.92 15.31
N VAL A 47 -0.59 -12.47 16.18
CA VAL A 47 0.40 -11.67 16.94
C VAL A 47 1.43 -11.06 16.01
N SER A 48 1.95 -11.81 15.04
CA SER A 48 2.89 -11.26 14.04
C SER A 48 2.24 -10.16 13.20
N ALA A 49 0.96 -10.30 12.80
CA ALA A 49 0.24 -9.22 12.14
C ALA A 49 0.08 -7.98 13.03
N ALA A 50 -0.25 -8.15 14.31
CA ALA A 50 -0.40 -7.04 15.25
C ALA A 50 0.94 -6.32 15.53
N VAL A 51 2.03 -7.06 15.73
CA VAL A 51 3.31 -6.49 16.20
C VAL A 51 4.24 -6.09 15.06
N LEU A 52 4.28 -6.88 13.97
CA LEU A 52 5.23 -6.65 12.87
C LEU A 52 4.65 -5.80 11.74
N LEU A 53 3.34 -5.73 11.61
CA LEU A 53 2.67 -4.87 10.64
C LEU A 53 1.95 -3.70 11.32
N VAL A 54 0.93 -3.95 12.14
CA VAL A 54 0.08 -2.88 12.72
C VAL A 54 0.91 -1.93 13.61
N LEU A 55 1.64 -2.46 14.59
CA LEU A 55 2.47 -1.65 15.48
C LEU A 55 3.61 -0.92 14.74
N SER A 56 4.26 -1.61 13.80
CA SER A 56 5.29 -1.01 12.93
C SER A 56 4.73 0.16 12.11
N SER A 57 3.51 0.03 11.56
CA SER A 57 2.86 1.11 10.82
C SER A 57 2.55 2.33 11.70
N ILE A 58 2.04 2.12 12.92
CA ILE A 58 1.83 3.21 13.89
C ILE A 58 3.16 3.89 14.22
N SER A 59 4.21 3.10 14.46
CA SER A 59 5.54 3.62 14.76
C SER A 59 6.12 4.42 13.59
N ALA A 60 5.90 3.98 12.35
CA ALA A 60 6.31 4.72 11.16
C ALA A 60 5.57 6.07 11.05
N CYS A 61 4.26 6.13 11.32
CA CYS A 61 3.53 7.41 11.37
C CYS A 61 4.12 8.37 12.41
N LEU A 62 4.46 7.88 13.61
CA LEU A 62 5.12 8.67 14.65
C LEU A 62 6.52 9.15 14.21
N ALA A 63 7.30 8.28 13.56
CA ALA A 63 8.60 8.64 13.00
C ALA A 63 8.49 9.75 11.96
N MET A 64 7.51 9.62 11.05
CA MET A 64 7.26 10.61 10.00
C MET A 64 6.84 11.96 10.57
N ALA A 65 6.05 11.97 11.64
CA ALA A 65 5.61 13.16 12.37
C ALA A 65 6.65 13.70 13.39
N ASN A 66 7.93 13.31 13.27
CA ASN A 66 9.03 13.73 14.16
C ASN A 66 8.84 13.37 15.65
N ARG A 67 7.93 12.44 15.99
CA ARG A 67 7.73 11.94 17.37
C ARG A 67 8.66 10.76 17.67
N VAL A 68 9.97 10.98 17.51
CA VAL A 68 11.01 9.92 17.51
C VAL A 68 11.05 9.15 18.83
N HIS A 69 10.91 9.80 19.98
CA HIS A 69 10.92 9.10 21.28
C HIS A 69 9.84 8.03 21.39
N VAL A 70 8.59 8.36 21.09
CA VAL A 70 7.46 7.42 21.17
C VAL A 70 7.57 6.35 20.08
N SER A 71 7.93 6.76 18.86
CA SER A 71 8.20 5.83 17.76
C SER A 71 9.23 4.78 18.16
N LEU A 72 10.36 5.21 18.74
CA LEU A 72 11.45 4.33 19.15
C LEU A 72 11.01 3.30 20.19
N VAL A 73 10.20 3.69 21.18
CA VAL A 73 9.65 2.76 22.19
C VAL A 73 8.85 1.64 21.52
N LEU A 74 7.98 1.99 20.57
CA LEU A 74 7.21 0.97 19.84
C LEU A 74 8.11 0.10 18.97
N GLN A 75 9.16 0.67 18.36
CA GLN A 75 10.11 -0.11 17.57
C GLN A 75 10.91 -1.09 18.43
N PHE A 76 11.28 -0.74 19.67
CA PHE A 76 11.89 -1.71 20.59
C PHE A 76 10.99 -2.92 20.84
N VAL A 77 9.67 -2.72 20.97
CA VAL A 77 8.70 -3.81 21.12
C VAL A 77 8.68 -4.68 19.87
N SER A 78 8.55 -4.08 18.68
CA SER A 78 8.57 -4.83 17.41
C SER A 78 9.89 -5.56 17.18
N THR A 79 11.04 -4.95 17.50
CA THR A 79 12.37 -5.59 17.40
C THR A 79 12.49 -6.77 18.35
N GLY A 80 12.10 -6.60 19.62
CA GLY A 80 12.16 -7.67 20.61
C GLY A 80 11.33 -8.88 20.19
N TYR A 81 10.11 -8.64 19.72
CA TYR A 81 9.26 -9.70 19.17
C TYR A 81 9.84 -10.33 17.90
N SER A 82 10.31 -9.54 16.93
CA SER A 82 10.87 -10.06 15.68
C SER A 82 12.10 -10.94 15.90
N VAL A 83 12.98 -10.55 16.83
CA VAL A 83 14.15 -11.36 17.22
C VAL A 83 13.73 -12.64 17.94
N PHE A 84 12.77 -12.54 18.87
CA PHE A 84 12.23 -13.72 19.55
C PHE A 84 11.60 -14.70 18.54
N GLU A 85 10.80 -14.20 17.62
CA GLU A 85 10.20 -15.00 16.55
C GLU A 85 11.28 -15.68 15.69
N SER A 86 12.29 -14.92 15.26
CA SER A 86 13.38 -15.44 14.42
C SER A 86 14.22 -16.52 15.10
N LEU A 87 14.40 -16.44 16.43
CA LEU A 87 15.21 -17.37 17.20
C LEU A 87 14.46 -18.60 17.69
N PHE A 88 13.19 -18.45 18.07
CA PHE A 88 12.47 -19.46 18.86
C PHE A 88 11.16 -19.94 18.25
N LEU A 89 10.58 -19.21 17.30
CA LEU A 89 9.29 -19.56 16.70
C LEU A 89 9.46 -20.00 15.24
N ASP A 90 10.05 -21.18 15.05
CA ASP A 90 10.00 -21.87 13.76
C ASP A 90 8.54 -22.16 13.38
N PHE A 91 8.25 -22.09 12.08
CA PHE A 91 6.90 -22.18 11.57
C PHE A 91 6.82 -23.18 10.40
N PRO A 92 7.09 -24.47 10.68
CA PRO A 92 7.04 -25.49 9.65
C PRO A 92 5.59 -25.75 9.24
N ASP A 93 5.39 -26.20 8.00
CA ASP A 93 4.09 -26.62 7.49
C ASP A 93 3.63 -27.98 8.05
N SER A 94 2.57 -28.56 7.49
CA SER A 94 2.04 -29.87 7.89
C SER A 94 3.01 -31.03 7.65
N ASP A 95 3.94 -30.88 6.69
CA ASP A 95 4.95 -31.89 6.34
C ASP A 95 6.27 -31.67 7.08
N ASN A 96 6.26 -30.81 8.10
CA ASN A 96 7.41 -30.41 8.90
C ASN A 96 8.53 -29.73 8.08
N HIS A 97 8.16 -29.06 6.98
CA HIS A 97 9.07 -28.29 6.15
C HIS A 97 9.03 -26.81 6.53
N GLU A 98 10.19 -26.20 6.79
CA GLU A 98 10.30 -24.77 7.09
C GLU A 98 10.49 -23.96 5.80
N ASN A 99 9.58 -23.00 5.55
CA ASN A 99 9.66 -22.15 4.38
C ASN A 99 10.87 -21.20 4.48
N ARG A 100 11.91 -21.47 3.68
CA ARG A 100 13.17 -20.70 3.68
C ARG A 100 12.98 -19.21 3.41
N THR A 101 12.05 -18.85 2.52
CA THR A 101 11.77 -17.44 2.19
C THR A 101 11.15 -16.76 3.40
N SER A 102 10.15 -17.38 4.03
CA SER A 102 9.51 -16.89 5.25
C SER A 102 10.52 -16.68 6.38
N LYS A 103 11.38 -17.67 6.64
CA LYS A 103 12.43 -17.59 7.65
C LYS A 103 13.48 -16.52 7.33
N GLY A 104 13.90 -16.43 6.07
CA GLY A 104 14.83 -15.40 5.60
C GLY A 104 14.26 -13.98 5.74
N THR A 105 12.99 -13.78 5.40
CA THR A 105 12.29 -12.51 5.59
C THR A 105 12.20 -12.14 7.08
N SER A 106 12.00 -13.11 7.98
CA SER A 106 11.97 -12.87 9.43
C SER A 106 13.32 -12.33 9.95
N TRP A 107 14.43 -12.93 9.52
CA TRP A 107 15.78 -12.45 9.86
C TRP A 107 16.09 -11.08 9.24
N PHE A 108 15.71 -10.87 7.98
CA PHE A 108 15.89 -9.58 7.31
C PHE A 108 15.11 -8.48 8.05
N LEU A 109 13.87 -8.75 8.44
CA LEU A 109 13.06 -7.82 9.23
C LEU A 109 13.68 -7.53 10.61
N SER A 110 14.21 -8.55 11.29
CA SER A 110 14.91 -8.39 12.57
C SER A 110 16.13 -7.48 12.46
N LEU A 111 16.94 -7.65 11.40
CA LEU A 111 18.11 -6.81 11.15
C LEU A 111 17.71 -5.36 10.81
N LEU A 112 16.66 -5.19 9.99
CA LEU A 112 16.15 -3.88 9.62
C LEU A 112 15.56 -3.13 10.82
N LEU A 113 14.80 -3.83 11.68
CA LEU A 113 14.29 -3.29 12.94
C LEU A 113 15.42 -2.94 13.91
N GLY A 114 16.43 -3.81 14.03
CA GLY A 114 17.65 -3.54 14.80
C GLY A 114 18.38 -2.29 14.33
N LEU A 115 18.56 -2.12 13.02
CA LEU A 115 19.13 -0.90 12.43
C LEU A 115 18.27 0.33 12.74
N THR A 116 16.95 0.22 12.63
CA THR A 116 16.04 1.35 12.86
C THR A 116 16.09 1.80 14.32
N VAL A 117 16.06 0.86 15.27
CA VAL A 117 16.23 1.12 16.70
C VAL A 117 17.61 1.71 17.01
N PHE A 118 18.67 1.21 16.38
CA PHE A 118 20.02 1.76 16.55
C PHE A 118 20.08 3.23 16.13
N VAL A 119 19.57 3.58 14.94
CA VAL A 119 19.55 4.96 14.45
C VAL A 119 18.67 5.85 15.34
N GLY A 120 17.49 5.37 15.76
CA GLY A 120 16.60 6.13 16.65
C GLY A 120 17.21 6.36 18.03
N SER A 121 17.92 5.36 18.57
CA SER A 121 18.66 5.47 19.84
C SER A 121 19.82 6.46 19.71
N PHE A 122 20.52 6.44 18.58
CA PHE A 122 21.59 7.39 18.28
C PHE A 122 21.07 8.83 18.24
N ILE A 123 19.92 9.08 17.60
CA ILE A 123 19.26 10.40 17.58
C ILE A 123 18.92 10.86 18.99
N ASN A 124 18.19 10.03 19.76
CA ASN A 124 17.75 10.40 21.11
C ASN A 124 18.91 10.58 22.07
N GLY A 125 19.93 9.71 21.99
CA GLY A 125 21.14 9.78 22.82
C GLY A 125 21.97 11.02 22.50
N SER A 126 22.16 11.34 21.22
CA SER A 126 22.88 12.54 20.79
C SER A 126 22.16 13.80 21.26
N ASN A 127 20.83 13.87 21.11
CA ASN A 127 20.03 14.99 21.59
C ASN A 127 20.13 15.15 23.11
N ALA A 128 20.08 14.05 23.88
CA ALA A 128 20.21 14.09 25.34
C ALA A 128 21.58 14.63 25.79
N ILE A 129 22.67 14.24 25.11
CA ILE A 129 24.03 14.72 25.40
C ILE A 129 24.18 16.20 25.03
N ILE A 130 23.75 16.60 23.83
CA ILE A 130 23.84 17.98 23.36
C ILE A 130 23.04 18.90 24.29
N ASN A 131 21.80 18.55 24.62
CA ASN A 131 20.96 19.35 25.52
C ASN A 131 21.56 19.50 26.92
N LYS A 132 22.32 18.50 27.39
CA LYS A 132 22.94 18.51 28.73
C LYS A 132 24.28 19.23 28.78
N PHE A 133 25.14 19.04 27.79
CA PHE A 133 26.55 19.47 27.84
C PHE A 133 26.90 20.58 26.84
N TYR A 134 26.16 20.71 25.74
CA TYR A 134 26.43 21.67 24.68
C TYR A 134 25.15 22.35 24.19
N PRO A 135 24.40 23.05 25.07
CA PRO A 135 23.12 23.65 24.70
C PRO A 135 23.24 24.68 23.56
N HIS A 136 24.39 25.33 23.42
CA HIS A 136 24.67 26.25 22.30
C HIS A 136 24.79 25.55 20.93
N LEU A 137 25.02 24.24 20.90
CA LEU A 137 25.04 23.40 19.69
C LEU A 137 23.71 22.69 19.45
N GLN A 138 22.64 23.07 20.18
CA GLN A 138 21.30 22.56 19.94
C GLN A 138 20.87 22.95 18.52
N SER A 139 21.16 22.07 17.56
CA SER A 139 20.75 22.29 16.19
C SER A 139 19.22 22.23 16.14
N ARG A 140 18.58 23.14 15.42
CA ARG A 140 17.17 23.03 14.96
C ARG A 140 16.97 21.86 13.97
N GLY A 141 17.87 20.88 13.95
CA GLY A 141 18.10 19.91 12.88
C GLY A 141 17.16 18.71 12.92
N GLU A 142 15.84 18.93 12.91
CA GLU A 142 14.83 17.89 12.62
C GLU A 142 14.94 17.32 11.18
N TYR A 143 15.90 17.83 10.40
CA TYR A 143 16.15 17.51 8.99
C TYR A 143 17.53 16.88 8.73
N GLY A 144 18.24 16.49 9.80
CA GLY A 144 19.53 15.80 9.71
C GLY A 144 19.45 14.47 8.94
N VAL A 145 20.59 14.03 8.40
CA VAL A 145 20.69 12.76 7.64
C VAL A 145 20.20 11.57 8.48
N SER A 146 20.49 11.55 9.78
CA SER A 146 20.04 10.51 10.72
C SER A 146 18.50 10.40 10.78
N TYR A 147 17.78 11.52 10.86
CA TYR A 147 16.31 11.53 10.85
C TYR A 147 15.75 11.00 9.52
N LYS A 148 16.38 11.35 8.38
CA LYS A 148 15.98 10.81 7.07
C LYS A 148 16.16 9.30 7.01
N ILE A 149 17.31 8.79 7.46
CA ILE A 149 17.57 7.35 7.53
C ILE A 149 16.55 6.66 8.44
N TYR A 150 16.28 7.21 9.63
CA TYR A 150 15.30 6.65 10.57
C TYR A 150 13.90 6.54 9.96
N LYS A 151 13.43 7.62 9.29
CA LYS A 151 12.13 7.64 8.61
C LYS A 151 12.05 6.61 7.48
N VAL A 152 13.08 6.55 6.63
CA VAL A 152 13.15 5.57 5.54
C VAL A 152 13.15 4.14 6.08
N CYS A 153 13.99 3.84 7.06
CA CYS A 153 14.03 2.51 7.67
C CYS A 153 12.68 2.15 8.30
N SER A 154 12.03 3.09 9.00
CA SER A 154 10.69 2.88 9.58
C SER A 154 9.66 2.50 8.51
N ILE A 155 9.64 3.18 7.35
CA ILE A 155 8.76 2.79 6.22
C ILE A 155 9.12 1.40 5.68
N LEU A 156 10.41 1.10 5.52
CA LEU A 156 10.86 -0.21 5.03
C LEU A 156 10.46 -1.35 5.97
N THR A 157 10.42 -1.12 7.29
CA THR A 157 9.93 -2.13 8.26
C THR A 157 8.46 -2.43 8.05
N VAL A 158 7.63 -1.44 7.71
CA VAL A 158 6.21 -1.66 7.38
C VAL A 158 6.05 -2.49 6.11
N LEU A 159 6.80 -2.16 5.05
CA LEU A 159 6.75 -2.90 3.79
C LEU A 159 7.23 -4.35 3.96
N THR A 160 8.27 -4.55 4.76
CA THR A 160 8.79 -5.89 5.07
C THR A 160 7.83 -6.66 6.00
N GLY A 161 7.21 -5.96 6.96
CA GLY A 161 6.15 -6.50 7.82
C GLY A 161 4.93 -6.95 7.03
N TRP A 162 4.53 -6.21 5.99
CA TRP A 162 3.49 -6.62 5.05
C TRP A 162 3.85 -7.95 4.37
N VAL A 163 5.05 -8.05 3.79
CA VAL A 163 5.52 -9.30 3.16
C VAL A 163 5.54 -10.45 4.17
N ARG A 164 6.02 -10.21 5.40
CA ARG A 164 6.06 -11.23 6.46
C ARG A 164 4.67 -11.78 6.80
N VAL A 165 3.67 -10.91 6.91
CA VAL A 165 2.27 -11.30 7.18
C VAL A 165 1.67 -12.04 5.99
N CYS A 166 1.94 -11.61 4.75
CA CYS A 166 1.45 -12.30 3.55
C CYS A 166 2.08 -13.68 3.35
N LEU A 167 3.33 -13.89 3.80
CA LEU A 167 3.98 -15.20 3.78
C LEU A 167 3.48 -16.14 4.90
N ALA A 168 2.79 -15.64 5.92
CA ALA A 168 2.37 -16.46 7.06
C ALA A 168 1.32 -17.52 6.67
N PRO A 169 0.24 -17.22 5.91
CA PRO A 169 -0.66 -18.27 5.40
C PRO A 169 0.05 -19.27 4.48
N ILE A 170 0.96 -18.80 3.63
CA ILE A 170 1.74 -19.66 2.72
C ILE A 170 2.57 -20.67 3.52
N ALA A 171 3.26 -20.21 4.56
CA ALA A 171 4.04 -21.08 5.44
C ALA A 171 3.14 -21.98 6.33
N LEU A 172 1.95 -21.51 6.72
CA LEU A 172 1.01 -22.27 7.56
C LEU A 172 0.50 -23.51 6.84
N PHE A 173 0.09 -23.32 5.59
CA PHE A 173 -0.54 -24.36 4.78
C PHE A 173 0.44 -25.10 3.86
N GLY A 174 1.71 -24.70 3.83
CA GLY A 174 2.72 -25.35 3.01
C GLY A 174 2.55 -25.11 1.50
N PHE A 175 2.08 -23.92 1.13
CA PHE A 175 1.91 -23.56 -0.27
C PHE A 175 3.22 -23.05 -0.90
N CYS A 176 3.20 -22.97 -2.22
CA CYS A 176 4.14 -22.24 -3.05
C CYS A 176 5.54 -22.87 -3.13
N TYR A 177 5.60 -24.21 -3.13
CA TYR A 177 6.85 -24.95 -3.31
C TYR A 177 7.01 -25.50 -4.74
N GLY A 178 8.25 -25.78 -5.14
CA GLY A 178 8.56 -26.41 -6.42
C GLY A 178 8.00 -25.64 -7.62
N LYS A 179 7.18 -26.30 -8.44
CA LYS A 179 6.60 -25.74 -9.67
C LYS A 179 5.60 -24.59 -9.41
N HIS A 180 4.97 -24.52 -8.24
CA HIS A 180 3.99 -23.49 -7.91
C HIS A 180 4.62 -22.18 -7.40
N THR A 181 5.91 -22.22 -7.04
CA THR A 181 6.66 -21.06 -6.51
C THR A 181 6.55 -19.82 -7.41
N GLY A 182 6.74 -19.99 -8.73
CA GLY A 182 6.71 -18.88 -9.69
C GLY A 182 5.34 -18.20 -9.74
N GLN A 183 4.26 -18.99 -9.79
CA GLN A 183 2.90 -18.48 -9.78
C GLN A 183 2.60 -17.70 -8.49
N CYS A 184 2.97 -18.23 -7.33
CA CYS A 184 2.73 -17.55 -6.05
C CYS A 184 3.49 -16.23 -5.94
N ILE A 185 4.75 -16.18 -6.39
CA ILE A 185 5.54 -14.95 -6.42
C ILE A 185 4.86 -13.91 -7.32
N ALA A 186 4.41 -14.32 -8.51
CA ALA A 186 3.69 -13.46 -9.44
C ALA A 186 2.42 -12.86 -8.81
N HIS A 187 1.58 -13.70 -8.18
CA HIS A 187 0.34 -13.28 -7.50
C HIS A 187 0.63 -12.34 -6.32
N GLY A 188 1.63 -12.69 -5.49
CA GLY A 188 2.02 -11.91 -4.33
C GLY A 188 2.58 -10.52 -4.69
N ILE A 189 3.51 -10.45 -5.65
CA ILE A 189 4.17 -9.19 -6.06
C ILE A 189 3.18 -8.28 -6.78
N MET A 190 2.47 -8.78 -7.80
CA MET A 190 1.55 -7.93 -8.57
C MET A 190 0.35 -7.50 -7.73
N GLY A 191 -0.21 -8.40 -6.91
CA GLY A 191 -1.32 -8.07 -6.04
C GLY A 191 -0.94 -7.05 -4.96
N SER A 192 0.23 -7.23 -4.32
CA SER A 192 0.78 -6.22 -3.39
C SER A 192 1.06 -4.89 -4.08
N SER A 193 1.46 -4.89 -5.35
CA SER A 193 1.71 -3.68 -6.12
C SER A 193 0.43 -2.89 -6.38
N PHE A 194 -0.69 -3.55 -6.68
CA PHE A 194 -2.00 -2.88 -6.79
C PHE A 194 -2.47 -2.32 -5.44
N ILE A 195 -2.29 -3.06 -4.35
CA ILE A 195 -2.59 -2.55 -2.99
C ILE A 195 -1.73 -1.31 -2.68
N PHE A 196 -0.43 -1.36 -2.98
CA PHE A 196 0.48 -0.24 -2.77
C PHE A 196 0.11 0.97 -3.65
N TYR A 197 -0.29 0.73 -4.90
CA TYR A 197 -0.79 1.80 -5.76
C TYR A 197 -2.07 2.44 -5.18
N GLY A 198 -3.01 1.62 -4.68
CA GLY A 198 -4.17 2.09 -3.93
C GLY A 198 -3.80 2.94 -2.70
N PHE A 199 -2.76 2.56 -1.96
CA PHE A 199 -2.21 3.36 -0.86
C PHE A 199 -1.66 4.70 -1.34
N ILE A 200 -0.87 4.73 -2.43
CA ILE A 200 -0.33 5.98 -2.99
C ILE A 200 -1.46 6.91 -3.42
N LEU A 201 -2.50 6.38 -4.08
CA LEU A 201 -3.69 7.17 -4.43
C LEU A 201 -4.43 7.70 -3.20
N ALA A 202 -4.57 6.88 -2.15
CA ALA A 202 -5.15 7.33 -0.88
C ALA A 202 -4.30 8.41 -0.20
N LEU A 203 -2.97 8.29 -0.26
CA LEU A 203 -2.04 9.28 0.27
C LEU A 203 -2.17 10.61 -0.48
N VAL A 204 -2.20 10.58 -1.82
CA VAL A 204 -2.43 11.77 -2.65
C VAL A 204 -3.78 12.40 -2.34
N LEU A 205 -4.81 11.59 -2.10
CA LEU A 205 -6.16 12.06 -1.78
C LEU A 205 -6.24 12.70 -0.39
N VAL A 206 -5.67 12.06 0.64
CA VAL A 206 -5.88 12.44 2.03
C VAL A 206 -4.95 13.57 2.45
N VAL A 207 -3.70 13.57 2.00
CA VAL A 207 -2.68 14.53 2.43
C VAL A 207 -2.89 15.89 1.73
N PRO A 208 -3.28 16.97 2.44
CA PRO A 208 -3.75 18.21 1.80
C PRO A 208 -2.71 18.91 0.93
N TRP A 209 -1.45 18.95 1.36
CA TRP A 209 -0.38 19.61 0.60
C TRP A 209 0.05 18.82 -0.64
N ILE A 210 -0.25 17.53 -0.71
CA ILE A 210 -0.04 16.69 -1.91
C ILE A 210 -1.24 16.84 -2.84
N ARG A 211 -2.46 16.67 -2.31
CA ARG A 211 -3.71 16.86 -3.05
C ARG A 211 -3.76 18.22 -3.74
N ASN A 212 -3.44 19.27 -2.98
CA ASN A 212 -3.54 20.65 -3.41
C ASN A 212 -2.20 21.22 -3.91
N HIS A 213 -1.21 20.37 -4.24
CA HIS A 213 0.14 20.82 -4.62
C HIS A 213 0.13 21.82 -5.77
N HIS A 214 -0.80 21.70 -6.72
CA HIS A 214 -0.96 22.62 -7.84
C HIS A 214 -1.25 24.07 -7.43
N LEU A 215 -1.89 24.30 -6.27
CA LEU A 215 -2.16 25.65 -5.74
C LEU A 215 -0.87 26.35 -5.31
N HIS A 216 0.11 25.59 -4.82
CA HIS A 216 1.39 26.11 -4.34
C HIS A 216 2.48 26.07 -5.40
N ASN A 217 2.42 25.09 -6.31
CA ASN A 217 3.37 24.91 -7.39
C ASN A 217 2.65 24.63 -8.73
N PRO A 218 2.25 25.70 -9.45
CA PRO A 218 1.59 25.58 -10.74
C PRO A 218 2.43 24.89 -11.82
N SER A 219 3.75 24.77 -11.59
CA SER A 219 4.68 24.10 -12.50
C SER A 219 4.74 22.58 -12.32
N SER A 220 4.01 22.03 -11.34
CA SER A 220 3.96 20.60 -11.09
C SER A 220 3.39 19.80 -12.26
N ARG A 221 3.88 18.58 -12.42
CA ARG A 221 3.24 17.58 -13.27
C ARG A 221 1.96 17.07 -12.61
N SER A 222 1.03 16.60 -13.44
CA SER A 222 -0.17 15.92 -12.96
C SER A 222 0.17 14.55 -12.36
N GLN A 223 -0.73 14.03 -11.53
CA GLN A 223 -0.57 12.70 -10.96
C GLN A 223 -0.41 11.62 -12.04
N GLU A 224 -1.16 11.76 -13.12
CA GLU A 224 -1.19 10.84 -14.25
C GLU A 224 0.13 10.78 -15.01
N PHE A 225 0.93 11.84 -14.96
CA PHE A 225 2.30 11.81 -15.50
C PHE A 225 3.13 10.78 -14.73
N TYR A 226 3.09 10.83 -13.40
CA TYR A 226 3.83 9.89 -12.54
C TYR A 226 3.27 8.47 -12.65
N ASP A 227 1.94 8.31 -12.66
CA ASP A 227 1.30 7.00 -12.85
C ASP A 227 1.74 6.39 -14.20
N SER A 228 1.76 7.20 -15.27
CA SER A 228 2.22 6.77 -16.59
C SER A 228 3.72 6.42 -16.61
N SER A 229 4.57 7.15 -15.87
CA SER A 229 5.99 6.83 -15.75
C SER A 229 6.22 5.48 -15.06
N ILE A 230 5.51 5.21 -13.97
CA ILE A 230 5.63 3.94 -13.24
C ILE A 230 5.10 2.79 -14.10
N MET A 231 3.93 2.95 -14.72
CA MET A 231 3.40 1.96 -15.67
C MET A 231 4.35 1.71 -16.83
N CYS A 232 5.03 2.76 -17.31
CA CYS A 232 6.05 2.63 -18.35
C CYS A 232 7.22 1.75 -17.90
N LEU A 233 7.81 2.07 -16.74
CA LEU A 233 8.97 1.35 -16.22
C LEU A 233 8.62 -0.10 -15.91
N TRP A 234 7.49 -0.35 -15.25
CA TRP A 234 7.02 -1.69 -14.94
C TRP A 234 6.72 -2.50 -16.21
N GLY A 235 6.06 -1.88 -17.20
CA GLY A 235 5.77 -2.54 -18.48
C GLY A 235 7.04 -2.95 -19.23
N ILE A 236 8.10 -2.13 -19.20
CA ILE A 236 9.40 -2.48 -19.79
C ILE A 236 9.98 -3.71 -19.07
N VAL A 237 10.06 -3.68 -17.74
CA VAL A 237 10.57 -4.81 -16.96
C VAL A 237 9.78 -6.07 -17.29
N ASN A 238 8.46 -6.03 -17.15
CA ASN A 238 7.59 -7.17 -17.41
C ASN A 238 7.76 -7.74 -18.84
N THR A 239 7.79 -6.88 -19.86
CA THR A 239 7.95 -7.33 -21.26
C THR A 239 9.23 -8.12 -21.50
N PHE A 240 10.34 -7.66 -20.89
CA PHE A 240 11.66 -8.22 -21.17
C PHE A 240 12.11 -9.26 -20.14
N THR A 241 11.40 -9.43 -19.03
CA THR A 241 11.72 -10.45 -18.01
C THR A 241 10.77 -11.66 -18.01
N GLU A 242 9.56 -11.52 -18.52
CA GLU A 242 8.55 -12.59 -18.46
C GLU A 242 8.90 -13.80 -19.32
N HIS A 243 9.33 -13.57 -20.56
CA HIS A 243 9.77 -14.63 -21.47
C HIS A 243 11.29 -14.56 -21.71
N ARG A 244 11.95 -15.71 -21.80
CA ARG A 244 13.37 -15.81 -22.11
C ARG A 244 13.58 -15.76 -23.62
N TRP A 245 13.42 -14.55 -24.16
CA TRP A 245 13.51 -14.23 -25.58
C TRP A 245 14.65 -14.97 -26.29
N GLY A 246 14.29 -15.80 -27.27
CA GLY A 246 15.23 -16.52 -28.13
C GLY A 246 15.94 -17.71 -27.48
N ARG A 247 15.60 -18.08 -26.24
CA ARG A 247 16.16 -19.26 -25.55
C ARG A 247 15.17 -20.41 -25.42
N GLU A 248 13.87 -20.09 -25.31
CA GLU A 248 12.80 -21.06 -25.07
C GLU A 248 11.64 -20.81 -26.04
N GLY A 249 10.79 -21.82 -26.26
CA GLY A 249 9.58 -21.68 -27.08
C GLY A 249 8.48 -20.92 -26.32
N TRP A 250 7.58 -20.26 -27.05
CA TRP A 250 6.49 -19.50 -26.45
C TRP A 250 5.39 -20.42 -25.91
N SER A 251 5.01 -20.23 -24.66
CA SER A 251 3.77 -20.78 -24.10
C SER A 251 2.58 -19.81 -24.30
N HIS A 252 1.35 -20.30 -24.14
CA HIS A 252 0.17 -19.43 -24.16
C HIS A 252 0.20 -18.39 -23.03
N GLY A 253 0.62 -18.80 -21.84
CA GLY A 253 0.79 -17.90 -20.68
C GLY A 253 1.85 -16.83 -20.94
N ASP A 254 2.99 -17.20 -21.52
CA ASP A 254 4.07 -16.27 -21.85
C ASP A 254 3.56 -15.14 -22.75
N TYR A 255 2.73 -15.48 -23.74
CA TYR A 255 2.15 -14.51 -24.65
C TYR A 255 1.19 -13.56 -23.93
N GLN A 256 0.28 -14.11 -23.11
CA GLN A 256 -0.68 -13.30 -22.35
C GLN A 256 0.01 -12.33 -21.39
N HIS A 257 0.99 -12.81 -20.61
CA HIS A 257 1.70 -11.99 -19.63
C HIS A 257 2.64 -10.96 -20.29
N THR A 258 3.36 -11.35 -21.36
CA THR A 258 4.21 -10.41 -22.10
C THR A 258 3.38 -9.32 -22.77
N ALA A 259 2.22 -9.65 -23.34
CA ALA A 259 1.31 -8.67 -23.95
C ALA A 259 0.81 -7.62 -22.94
N MET A 260 0.56 -8.02 -21.67
CA MET A 260 0.25 -7.07 -20.60
C MET A 260 1.41 -6.11 -20.32
N GLY A 261 2.66 -6.58 -20.36
CA GLY A 261 3.84 -5.71 -20.29
C GLY A 261 3.87 -4.69 -21.42
N ILE A 262 3.61 -5.15 -22.66
CA ILE A 262 3.68 -4.32 -23.87
C ILE A 262 2.69 -3.16 -23.82
N ILE A 263 1.43 -3.44 -23.47
CA ILE A 263 0.42 -2.38 -23.39
C ILE A 263 0.77 -1.36 -22.30
N TRP A 264 1.31 -1.79 -21.16
CA TRP A 264 1.71 -0.92 -20.06
C TRP A 264 2.81 0.06 -20.45
N TRP A 265 3.87 -0.38 -21.14
CA TRP A 265 4.94 0.55 -21.50
C TRP A 265 4.61 1.44 -22.68
N CYS A 266 3.93 0.92 -23.71
CA CYS A 266 3.45 1.73 -24.83
C CYS A 266 2.45 2.78 -24.35
N GLY A 267 1.48 2.40 -23.52
CA GLY A 267 0.52 3.32 -22.93
C GLY A 267 1.18 4.30 -21.96
N GLY A 268 2.12 3.84 -21.13
CA GLY A 268 2.89 4.71 -20.25
C GLY A 268 3.63 5.83 -21.01
N LEU A 269 4.28 5.51 -22.14
CA LEU A 269 4.90 6.51 -23.02
C LEU A 269 3.88 7.52 -23.56
N LEU A 270 2.72 7.05 -24.04
CA LEU A 270 1.64 7.93 -24.50
C LEU A 270 1.11 8.82 -23.38
N GLY A 271 0.90 8.28 -22.19
CA GLY A 271 0.44 8.99 -21.01
C GLY A 271 1.40 10.10 -20.59
N MET A 272 2.70 9.80 -20.51
CA MET A 272 3.75 10.80 -20.24
C MET A 272 3.78 11.88 -21.32
N TRP A 273 3.62 11.51 -22.60
CA TRP A 273 3.60 12.49 -23.69
C TRP A 273 2.40 13.44 -23.58
N LEU A 274 1.20 12.93 -23.34
CA LEU A 274 -0.02 13.74 -23.21
C LEU A 274 0.02 14.65 -21.97
N THR A 275 0.64 14.18 -20.87
CA THR A 275 0.75 14.90 -19.60
C THR A 275 2.07 15.66 -19.43
N ARG A 276 2.86 15.83 -20.51
CA ARG A 276 4.15 16.53 -20.51
C ARG A 276 4.06 18.04 -20.25
N LYS A 277 2.86 18.59 -20.14
CA LYS A 277 2.60 19.99 -19.78
C LYS A 277 2.06 20.01 -18.35
N ASN A 278 2.33 21.10 -17.64
CA ASN A 278 2.03 21.19 -16.22
C ASN A 278 0.51 21.08 -15.97
N ASN A 279 0.14 20.32 -14.95
CA ASN A 279 -1.25 20.08 -14.53
C ASN A 279 -2.23 19.58 -15.62
N VAL A 280 -1.75 19.02 -16.73
CA VAL A 280 -2.64 18.38 -17.74
C VAL A 280 -3.00 16.97 -17.28
N ARG A 281 -4.29 16.70 -17.07
CA ARG A 281 -4.83 15.38 -16.71
C ARG A 281 -4.90 14.46 -17.94
N SER A 282 -4.99 13.15 -17.70
CA SER A 282 -5.10 12.15 -18.77
C SER A 282 -5.85 10.92 -18.31
N PHE A 283 -6.51 10.22 -19.24
CA PHE A 283 -7.19 8.96 -18.96
C PHE A 283 -6.33 7.73 -19.25
N ILE A 284 -5.10 7.92 -19.76
CA ILE A 284 -4.25 6.80 -20.20
C ILE A 284 -3.98 5.78 -19.08
N PRO A 285 -3.58 6.19 -17.85
CA PRO A 285 -3.43 5.22 -16.75
C PRO A 285 -4.72 4.44 -16.47
N ALA A 286 -5.88 5.10 -16.53
CA ALA A 286 -7.16 4.46 -16.30
C ALA A 286 -7.51 3.44 -17.40
N PHE A 287 -7.23 3.76 -18.67
CA PHE A 287 -7.39 2.82 -19.78
C PHE A 287 -6.46 1.61 -19.64
N LEU A 288 -5.24 1.80 -19.15
CA LEU A 288 -4.32 0.68 -18.87
C LEU A 288 -4.90 -0.27 -17.81
N LEU A 289 -5.49 0.26 -16.74
CA LEU A 289 -6.19 -0.56 -15.75
C LEU A 289 -7.40 -1.30 -16.36
N ILE A 290 -8.18 -0.63 -17.21
CA ILE A 290 -9.34 -1.24 -17.88
C ILE A 290 -8.93 -2.38 -18.82
N PHE A 291 -7.96 -2.16 -19.71
CA PHE A 291 -7.54 -3.20 -20.64
C PHE A 291 -6.86 -4.38 -19.93
N THR A 292 -6.08 -4.11 -18.89
CA THR A 292 -5.51 -5.16 -18.04
C THR A 292 -6.59 -5.95 -17.33
N GLY A 293 -7.56 -5.26 -16.72
CA GLY A 293 -8.68 -5.90 -16.05
C GLY A 293 -9.55 -6.72 -17.00
N TYR A 294 -9.78 -6.24 -18.23
CA TYR A 294 -10.45 -7.01 -19.28
C TYR A 294 -9.69 -8.29 -19.62
N ALA A 295 -8.39 -8.19 -19.89
CA ALA A 295 -7.56 -9.35 -20.22
C ALA A 295 -7.59 -10.40 -19.09
N MET A 296 -7.48 -9.95 -17.84
CA MET A 296 -7.54 -10.81 -16.66
C MET A 296 -8.93 -11.38 -16.41
N SER A 297 -9.99 -10.66 -16.80
CA SER A 297 -11.37 -11.17 -16.71
C SER A 297 -11.63 -12.38 -17.61
N GLN A 298 -10.85 -12.48 -18.69
CA GLN A 298 -10.91 -13.56 -19.68
C GLN A 298 -9.79 -14.60 -19.48
N HIS A 299 -9.02 -14.49 -18.40
CA HIS A 299 -7.88 -15.35 -18.16
C HIS A 299 -8.32 -16.69 -17.55
N ALA A 300 -8.56 -17.68 -18.41
CA ALA A 300 -8.94 -19.02 -18.00
C ALA A 300 -7.80 -19.69 -17.19
N GLN A 301 -8.15 -20.23 -16.03
CA GLN A 301 -7.27 -21.01 -15.17
C GLN A 301 -7.65 -22.50 -15.23
N HIS A 302 -6.72 -23.36 -14.80
CA HIS A 302 -6.97 -24.80 -14.74
C HIS A 302 -8.08 -25.15 -13.74
N LEU A 303 -8.18 -24.39 -12.64
CA LEU A 303 -9.20 -24.56 -11.62
C LEU A 303 -10.34 -23.56 -11.82
N GLU A 304 -11.60 -24.03 -11.89
CA GLU A 304 -12.77 -23.18 -12.17
C GLU A 304 -12.95 -22.06 -11.12
N ILE A 305 -12.83 -22.36 -9.83
CA ILE A 305 -12.87 -21.35 -8.77
C ILE A 305 -11.78 -20.28 -8.97
N SER A 306 -10.59 -20.65 -9.46
CA SER A 306 -9.54 -19.69 -9.79
C SER A 306 -9.91 -18.82 -10.99
N THR A 307 -10.51 -19.39 -12.03
CA THR A 307 -11.05 -18.61 -13.16
C THR A 307 -12.08 -17.59 -12.69
N LYS A 308 -13.01 -17.96 -11.80
CA LYS A 308 -14.04 -17.05 -11.27
C LYS A 308 -13.45 -15.94 -10.38
N VAL A 309 -12.45 -16.25 -9.55
CA VAL A 309 -11.75 -15.25 -8.72
C VAL A 309 -10.94 -14.28 -9.58
N HIS A 310 -10.21 -14.78 -10.59
CA HIS A 310 -9.51 -13.95 -11.58
C HIS A 310 -10.47 -13.07 -12.38
N ALA A 311 -11.63 -13.62 -12.76
CA ALA A 311 -12.68 -12.88 -13.44
C ALA A 311 -13.13 -11.66 -12.64
N LEU A 312 -13.43 -11.86 -11.34
CA LEU A 312 -13.80 -10.75 -10.47
C LEU A 312 -12.65 -9.78 -10.22
N PHE A 313 -11.43 -10.26 -10.02
CA PHE A 313 -10.24 -9.40 -9.95
C PHE A 313 -10.16 -8.46 -11.16
N GLY A 314 -10.34 -9.00 -12.38
CA GLY A 314 -10.35 -8.24 -13.62
C GLY A 314 -11.46 -7.19 -13.67
N ILE A 315 -12.69 -7.57 -13.29
CA ILE A 315 -13.84 -6.65 -13.23
C ILE A 315 -13.60 -5.51 -12.23
N VAL A 316 -13.07 -5.81 -11.04
CA VAL A 316 -12.77 -4.79 -10.02
C VAL A 316 -11.64 -3.87 -10.48
N LEU A 317 -10.63 -4.40 -11.20
CA LEU A 317 -9.56 -3.60 -11.80
C LEU A 317 -10.08 -2.66 -12.90
N MET A 318 -11.01 -3.15 -13.74
CA MET A 318 -11.74 -2.29 -14.69
C MET A 318 -12.52 -1.21 -13.95
N GLY A 319 -13.18 -1.57 -12.83
CA GLY A 319 -13.87 -0.63 -11.94
C GLY A 319 -12.95 0.46 -11.40
N ALA A 320 -11.71 0.15 -11.04
CA ALA A 320 -10.71 1.16 -10.65
C ALA A 320 -10.44 2.16 -11.78
N GLY A 321 -10.27 1.69 -13.01
CA GLY A 321 -10.08 2.57 -14.17
C GLY A 321 -11.33 3.41 -14.50
N VAL A 322 -12.52 2.81 -14.50
CA VAL A 322 -13.77 3.52 -14.78
C VAL A 322 -14.04 4.60 -13.73
N THR A 323 -13.92 4.25 -12.44
CA THR A 323 -14.08 5.22 -11.34
C THR A 323 -13.04 6.32 -11.43
N ARG A 324 -11.81 6.05 -11.89
CA ARG A 324 -10.80 7.09 -12.13
C ARG A 324 -11.18 8.02 -13.29
N ILE A 325 -11.73 7.52 -14.39
CA ILE A 325 -12.24 8.35 -15.49
C ILE A 325 -13.36 9.25 -15.00
N ILE A 326 -14.32 8.69 -14.25
CA ILE A 326 -15.43 9.44 -13.66
C ILE A 326 -14.92 10.53 -12.70
N GLU A 327 -13.94 10.19 -11.86
CA GLU A 327 -13.34 11.15 -10.94
C GLU A 327 -12.74 12.33 -11.71
N ILE A 328 -11.90 12.07 -12.71
CA ILE A 328 -11.23 13.12 -13.48
C ILE A 328 -12.25 13.97 -14.26
N SER A 329 -13.12 13.33 -15.04
CA SER A 329 -13.98 14.03 -16.01
C SER A 329 -15.25 14.63 -15.41
N ILE A 330 -15.84 14.01 -14.39
CA ILE A 330 -17.15 14.41 -13.84
C ILE A 330 -17.00 15.04 -12.46
N VAL A 331 -16.26 14.39 -11.55
CA VAL A 331 -16.16 14.83 -10.14
C VAL A 331 -15.25 16.04 -10.02
N LEU A 332 -14.09 15.99 -10.66
CA LEU A 332 -13.07 17.04 -10.61
C LEU A 332 -13.05 17.95 -11.84
N GLN A 333 -13.65 17.53 -12.96
CA GLN A 333 -13.69 18.32 -14.20
C GLN A 333 -12.29 18.78 -14.64
N ASP A 334 -11.36 17.83 -14.71
CA ASP A 334 -9.94 18.01 -15.01
C ASP A 334 -9.14 18.85 -13.99
N LEU A 335 -9.75 19.31 -12.90
CA LEU A 335 -9.02 19.94 -11.80
C LEU A 335 -8.25 18.89 -10.98
N ALA A 336 -7.13 19.29 -10.38
CA ALA A 336 -6.34 18.39 -9.53
C ALA A 336 -7.04 18.03 -8.20
N SER A 337 -7.87 18.95 -7.67
CA SER A 337 -8.66 18.75 -6.45
C SER A 337 -10.01 19.45 -6.56
N SER A 338 -10.94 19.16 -5.65
CA SER A 338 -12.21 19.88 -5.59
C SER A 338 -11.98 21.38 -5.34
N THR A 339 -12.87 22.23 -5.83
CA THR A 339 -12.81 23.69 -5.64
C THR A 339 -12.87 24.10 -4.17
N SER A 340 -13.56 23.32 -3.35
CA SER A 340 -13.62 23.50 -1.90
C SER A 340 -12.36 23.04 -1.16
N GLY A 341 -11.44 22.36 -1.85
CA GLY A 341 -10.29 21.69 -1.25
C GLY A 341 -10.65 20.46 -0.40
N LYS A 342 -11.93 20.12 -0.23
CA LYS A 342 -12.41 18.96 0.55
C LYS A 342 -12.41 17.68 -0.28
N ILE A 343 -12.28 16.55 0.42
CA ILE A 343 -12.40 15.22 -0.16
C ILE A 343 -13.87 14.93 -0.44
N LEU A 344 -14.18 14.50 -1.66
CA LEU A 344 -15.51 14.02 -2.01
C LEU A 344 -15.56 12.50 -1.87
N SER A 345 -16.67 11.95 -1.36
CA SER A 345 -16.79 10.51 -1.06
C SER A 345 -16.46 9.61 -2.25
N PHE A 346 -16.79 10.04 -3.48
CA PHE A 346 -16.51 9.29 -4.70
C PHE A 346 -15.00 9.06 -4.93
N GLN A 347 -14.15 9.97 -4.47
CA GLN A 347 -12.70 9.90 -4.69
C GLN A 347 -12.03 8.74 -3.93
N HIS A 348 -12.73 8.12 -2.98
CA HIS A 348 -12.26 6.89 -2.32
C HIS A 348 -12.44 5.64 -3.20
N LEU A 349 -13.28 5.68 -4.24
CA LEU A 349 -13.53 4.50 -5.07
C LEU A 349 -12.31 4.03 -5.88
N PRO A 350 -11.57 4.89 -6.61
CA PRO A 350 -10.38 4.46 -7.34
C PRO A 350 -9.33 3.74 -6.46
N PRO A 351 -8.86 4.31 -5.33
CA PRO A 351 -7.90 3.62 -4.46
C PRO A 351 -8.48 2.36 -3.82
N LEU A 352 -9.77 2.36 -3.43
CA LEU A 352 -10.42 1.18 -2.86
C LEU A 352 -10.48 0.03 -3.87
N CYS A 353 -10.91 0.29 -5.10
CA CYS A 353 -10.96 -0.73 -6.15
C CYS A 353 -9.57 -1.32 -6.45
N LEU A 354 -8.50 -0.52 -6.39
CA LEU A 354 -7.13 -1.04 -6.51
C LEU A 354 -6.74 -1.96 -5.37
N VAL A 355 -7.09 -1.61 -4.11
CA VAL A 355 -6.84 -2.48 -2.94
C VAL A 355 -7.63 -3.79 -3.06
N LEU A 356 -8.92 -3.71 -3.41
CA LEU A 356 -9.77 -4.89 -3.62
C LEU A 356 -9.24 -5.79 -4.75
N SER A 357 -8.86 -5.19 -5.88
CA SER A 357 -8.26 -5.89 -7.00
C SER A 357 -6.96 -6.59 -6.58
N GLY A 358 -6.07 -5.88 -5.89
CA GLY A 358 -4.81 -6.45 -5.45
C GLY A 358 -4.96 -7.62 -4.49
N ILE A 359 -5.85 -7.53 -3.48
CA ILE A 359 -6.06 -8.63 -2.54
C ILE A 359 -6.75 -9.83 -3.20
N LEU A 360 -7.70 -9.60 -4.12
CA LEU A 360 -8.31 -10.66 -4.93
C LEU A 360 -7.24 -11.40 -5.73
N PHE A 361 -6.32 -10.67 -6.37
CA PHE A 361 -5.23 -11.27 -7.13
C PHE A 361 -4.26 -12.08 -6.26
N MET A 362 -3.86 -11.57 -5.09
CA MET A 362 -3.03 -12.33 -4.15
C MET A 362 -3.69 -13.64 -3.71
N SER A 363 -5.01 -13.62 -3.55
CA SER A 363 -5.82 -14.74 -3.09
C SER A 363 -6.14 -15.78 -4.18
N ALA A 364 -5.76 -15.53 -5.44
CA ALA A 364 -6.17 -16.36 -6.57
C ALA A 364 -5.17 -17.49 -6.91
N ASN A 365 -4.18 -17.75 -6.06
CA ASN A 365 -3.17 -18.78 -6.29
C ASN A 365 -3.79 -20.20 -6.26
N GLU A 366 -3.26 -21.10 -7.08
CA GLU A 366 -3.85 -22.42 -7.32
C GLU A 366 -3.96 -23.27 -6.05
N GLU A 367 -2.89 -23.40 -5.25
CA GLU A 367 -2.86 -24.25 -4.06
C GLU A 367 -3.81 -23.76 -2.96
N GLN A 368 -3.91 -22.45 -2.76
CA GLN A 368 -4.89 -21.85 -1.84
C GLN A 368 -6.32 -22.14 -2.28
N LEU A 369 -6.60 -22.08 -3.58
CA LEU A 369 -7.95 -22.33 -4.10
C LEU A 369 -8.33 -23.82 -4.14
N ILE A 370 -7.34 -24.72 -4.23
CA ILE A 370 -7.54 -26.15 -3.97
C ILE A 370 -7.98 -26.33 -2.52
N LEU A 371 -7.28 -25.74 -1.54
CA LEU A 371 -7.69 -25.81 -0.14
C LEU A 371 -9.12 -25.28 0.08
N VAL A 372 -9.47 -24.15 -0.53
CA VAL A 372 -10.82 -23.57 -0.43
C VAL A 372 -11.88 -24.52 -0.98
N LYS A 373 -11.61 -25.15 -2.13
CA LYS A 373 -12.49 -26.15 -2.74
C LYS A 373 -12.63 -27.37 -1.83
N ASP A 374 -11.54 -27.88 -1.29
CA ASP A 374 -11.51 -29.06 -0.42
C ASP A 374 -12.25 -28.83 0.90
N LEU A 375 -12.25 -27.60 1.41
CA LEU A 375 -13.06 -27.18 2.56
C LEU A 375 -14.57 -27.03 2.23
N GLY A 376 -14.98 -27.24 0.98
CA GLY A 376 -16.37 -27.14 0.54
C GLY A 376 -16.88 -25.70 0.37
N ALA A 377 -16.00 -24.69 0.37
CA ALA A 377 -16.39 -23.31 0.17
C ALA A 377 -16.54 -22.97 -1.32
N ASP A 378 -17.63 -22.32 -1.69
CA ASP A 378 -17.83 -21.85 -3.05
C ASP A 378 -17.04 -20.56 -3.33
N HIS A 379 -16.88 -20.23 -4.61
CA HIS A 379 -16.14 -19.05 -5.04
C HIS A 379 -16.76 -17.75 -4.51
N SER A 380 -18.09 -17.70 -4.39
CA SER A 380 -18.82 -16.53 -3.91
C SER A 380 -18.54 -16.22 -2.43
N ALA A 381 -18.65 -17.21 -1.54
CA ALA A 381 -18.35 -17.04 -0.13
C ALA A 381 -16.88 -16.68 0.08
N TYR A 382 -15.98 -17.35 -0.64
CA TYR A 382 -14.54 -17.03 -0.61
C TYR A 382 -14.25 -15.58 -1.01
N ILE A 383 -14.82 -15.13 -2.13
CA ILE A 383 -14.70 -13.76 -2.62
C ILE A 383 -15.17 -12.74 -1.57
N MET A 384 -16.30 -12.98 -0.89
CA MET A 384 -16.80 -12.05 0.13
C MET A 384 -15.84 -11.91 1.30
N VAL A 385 -15.19 -13.00 1.74
CA VAL A 385 -14.17 -12.97 2.79
C VAL A 385 -12.95 -12.15 2.34
N VAL A 386 -12.48 -12.38 1.11
CA VAL A 386 -11.33 -11.66 0.55
C VAL A 386 -11.61 -10.16 0.37
N VAL A 387 -12.81 -9.81 -0.12
CA VAL A 387 -13.25 -8.40 -0.22
C VAL A 387 -13.37 -7.76 1.16
N GLY A 388 -13.87 -8.49 2.16
CA GLY A 388 -13.88 -8.05 3.56
C GLY A 388 -12.48 -7.71 4.07
N ALA A 389 -11.49 -8.56 3.79
CA ALA A 389 -10.09 -8.28 4.12
C ALA A 389 -9.57 -7.02 3.39
N GLY A 390 -9.96 -6.82 2.12
CA GLY A 390 -9.64 -5.61 1.37
C GLY A 390 -10.22 -4.33 1.99
N PHE A 391 -11.46 -4.37 2.51
CA PHE A 391 -12.03 -3.23 3.26
C PHE A 391 -11.24 -2.94 4.53
N MET A 392 -10.81 -3.97 5.26
CA MET A 392 -9.98 -3.79 6.46
C MET A 392 -8.61 -3.19 6.14
N ILE A 393 -7.98 -3.62 5.04
CA ILE A 393 -6.71 -3.05 4.55
C ILE A 393 -6.90 -1.56 4.20
N TYR A 394 -7.95 -1.22 3.44
CA TYR A 394 -8.19 0.17 3.06
C TYR A 394 -8.54 1.06 4.28
N LEU A 395 -9.36 0.55 5.20
CA LEU A 395 -9.65 1.22 6.47
C LEU A 395 -8.36 1.51 7.24
N TRP A 396 -7.47 0.52 7.36
CA TRP A 396 -6.19 0.69 8.04
C TRP A 396 -5.33 1.77 7.40
N MET A 397 -5.25 1.81 6.06
CA MET A 397 -4.55 2.87 5.34
C MET A 397 -5.11 4.26 5.67
N ILE A 398 -6.43 4.43 5.67
CA ILE A 398 -7.07 5.71 6.00
C ILE A 398 -6.81 6.09 7.46
N ILE A 399 -6.92 5.14 8.40
CA ILE A 399 -6.61 5.38 9.83
C ILE A 399 -5.17 5.87 9.99
N LEU A 400 -4.19 5.24 9.33
CA LEU A 400 -2.78 5.65 9.41
C LEU A 400 -2.56 7.06 8.85
N LEU A 401 -3.16 7.39 7.71
CA LEU A 401 -3.04 8.71 7.10
C LEU A 401 -3.69 9.79 7.98
N SER A 402 -4.90 9.53 8.49
CA SER A 402 -5.58 10.42 9.43
C SER A 402 -4.81 10.59 10.74
N PHE A 403 -4.24 9.51 11.27
CA PHE A 403 -3.41 9.54 12.47
C PHE A 403 -2.15 10.38 12.25
N TYR A 404 -1.44 10.17 11.14
CA TYR A 404 -0.28 10.99 10.76
C TYR A 404 -0.64 12.48 10.64
N LEU A 405 -1.74 12.81 9.96
CA LEU A 405 -2.19 14.19 9.82
C LEU A 405 -2.49 14.83 11.18
N ARG A 406 -3.13 14.10 12.08
CA ARG A 406 -3.40 14.56 13.45
C ARG A 406 -2.12 14.82 14.23
N LEU A 407 -1.08 13.99 14.08
CA LEU A 407 0.21 14.18 14.73
C LEU A 407 0.95 15.44 14.24
N VAL A 408 0.76 15.81 12.97
CA VAL A 408 1.34 17.02 12.34
C VAL A 408 0.48 18.27 12.59
N GLY A 409 -0.71 18.13 13.20
CA GLY A 409 -1.55 19.25 13.62
C GLY A 409 -2.73 19.57 12.71
N TYR A 410 -3.05 18.68 11.77
CA TYR A 410 -4.25 18.79 10.93
C TYR A 410 -5.46 18.15 11.62
N ASN A 411 -6.63 18.76 11.47
CA ASN A 411 -7.91 18.20 11.89
C ASN A 411 -8.48 17.22 10.84
N GLU A 412 -9.62 16.60 11.14
CA GLU A 412 -10.29 15.65 10.22
C GLU A 412 -10.73 16.27 8.89
N ASN A 413 -10.90 17.60 8.86
CA ASN A 413 -11.24 18.34 7.64
C ASN A 413 -10.02 18.68 6.77
N GLY A 414 -8.81 18.33 7.24
CA GLY A 414 -7.56 18.68 6.55
C GLY A 414 -7.17 20.15 6.71
N GLU A 415 -7.68 20.82 7.74
CA GLU A 415 -7.31 22.19 8.13
C GLU A 415 -6.32 22.16 9.30
N LEU A 416 -5.41 23.12 9.37
CA LEU A 416 -4.50 23.26 10.51
C LEU A 416 -5.32 23.62 11.77
N SER A 417 -5.14 22.86 12.85
CA SER A 417 -5.82 23.13 14.12
C SER A 417 -5.39 24.49 14.68
N GLN A 418 -6.35 25.31 15.13
CA GLN A 418 -6.11 26.61 15.78
C GLN A 418 -5.19 26.51 17.02
N GLN A 419 -5.15 25.34 17.69
CA GLN A 419 -4.21 25.09 18.79
C GLN A 419 -2.74 25.17 18.36
N SER A 420 -2.40 24.74 17.13
CA SER A 420 -1.03 24.84 16.61
C SER A 420 -0.64 26.28 16.28
N TYR A 421 -1.60 27.11 15.88
CA TYR A 421 -1.38 28.55 15.65
C TYR A 421 -0.97 29.28 16.93
N HIS A 422 -1.59 28.94 18.07
CA HIS A 422 -1.22 29.51 19.36
C HIS A 422 0.16 29.09 19.83
N GLN A 423 0.62 27.87 19.51
CA GLN A 423 1.93 27.37 19.94
C GLN A 423 3.09 27.96 19.12
N VAL A 424 2.86 28.28 17.85
CA VAL A 424 3.82 29.02 17.00
C VAL A 424 3.84 30.50 17.40
N SER A 425 2.68 31.12 17.56
CA SER A 425 2.57 32.53 17.96
C SER A 425 3.10 32.79 19.37
N SER A 426 2.96 31.87 20.33
CA SER A 426 3.48 32.08 21.68
C SER A 426 5.01 31.99 21.72
N ASN A 427 5.60 31.07 20.96
CA ASN A 427 7.05 30.92 20.92
C ASN A 427 7.71 32.08 20.14
N GLU A 428 7.13 32.53 19.03
CA GLU A 428 7.65 33.69 18.27
C GLU A 428 7.42 35.01 19.00
N ALA A 429 6.27 35.20 19.67
CA ALA A 429 6.00 36.42 20.44
C ALA A 429 6.89 36.52 21.69
N GLN A 430 7.14 35.40 22.37
CA GLN A 430 8.01 35.37 23.56
C GLN A 430 9.50 35.52 23.19
N GLU A 431 9.92 35.03 22.02
CA GLU A 431 11.29 35.21 21.48
C GLU A 431 11.51 36.66 21.00
N PHE A 432 10.48 37.32 20.45
CA PHE A 432 10.52 38.74 20.03
C PHE A 432 10.50 39.73 21.22
N GLU A 433 9.65 39.48 22.24
CA GLU A 433 9.62 40.34 23.44
C GLU A 433 10.88 40.23 24.31
N LEU A 434 11.52 39.05 24.34
CA LEU A 434 12.77 38.87 25.10
C LEU A 434 13.99 39.47 24.37
N SER A 435 14.00 39.54 23.03
CA SER A 435 15.07 40.21 22.28
C SER A 435 15.01 41.73 22.38
N ASP A 436 13.81 42.33 22.44
CA ASP A 436 13.65 43.78 22.60
C ASP A 436 14.01 44.25 24.03
N LEU A 437 13.87 43.38 25.04
CA LEU A 437 14.26 43.71 26.42
C LEU A 437 15.78 43.57 26.66
N SER A 438 16.47 42.66 25.96
CA SER A 438 17.93 42.53 26.10
C SER A 438 18.71 43.66 25.42
N ASP A 439 18.15 44.27 24.37
CA ASP A 439 18.82 45.35 23.63
C ASP A 439 18.68 46.74 24.30
N HIS A 440 17.81 46.86 25.30
CA HIS A 440 17.56 48.12 26.02
C HIS A 440 18.33 48.28 27.34
N GLU A 441 18.90 47.22 27.93
CA GLU A 441 19.68 47.31 29.18
C GLU A 441 21.18 47.60 28.97
N GLU A 442 21.73 47.48 27.76
CA GLU A 442 23.16 47.76 27.48
C GLU A 442 23.47 49.18 26.97
N ARG A 443 22.48 50.09 26.92
CA ARG A 443 22.70 51.48 26.49
C ARG A 443 22.09 52.50 27.44
N THR A 444 22.73 52.72 28.59
CA THR A 444 22.76 54.07 29.19
C THR A 444 24.15 54.35 29.77
N PRO A 445 24.67 55.59 29.60
CA PRO A 445 26.09 55.93 29.76
C PRO A 445 26.61 55.97 31.20
#